data_AF-A0AA92C6D8-F1
#
_entry.id   AF-A0AA92C6D8-F1
#
_cell.length_a   1.000
_cell.length_b   1.000
_cell.length_c   1.000
_cell.angle_alpha   90.00
_cell.angle_beta   90.00
_cell.angle_gamma   90.00
#
_symmetry.space_group_name_H-M   'P 1'
#
loop_
_entity.id
_entity.type
_entity.pdbx_description
1 polymer ?
#
loop_
_entity_poly.entity_id
_entity_poly.type
_entity_poly.pdbx_seq_one_letter_code
_entity_poly.pdbx_strand_id
1 'polypeptide(L)'
;MIGNFVKAGLAALIALGGVSATATSASADGFRYGMYVQDGYRHGGHGGPGWGRPDRGRDRCSPWLAEEKASRMGIRRARVVDVSPRRVVVAGFDRYGRDRVVFANVRGCPVIRR
;
A
#
# COMPACT_ATOMS: atom_id res chain seq x y z
N MET A 1 -45.30 4.25 -40.64
CA MET A 1 -43.92 4.58 -41.07
C MET A 1 -43.27 5.53 -40.06
N ILE A 2 -43.05 5.09 -38.82
CA ILE A 2 -42.44 5.92 -37.75
C ILE A 2 -41.20 5.21 -37.14
N GLY A 3 -40.97 3.93 -37.48
CA GLY A 3 -39.91 3.10 -36.89
C GLY A 3 -38.48 3.36 -37.36
N ASN A 4 -38.26 4.23 -38.35
CA ASN A 4 -36.91 4.43 -38.93
C ASN A 4 -36.18 5.67 -38.37
N PHE A 5 -36.87 6.59 -37.70
CA PHE A 5 -36.24 7.82 -37.18
C PHE A 5 -35.57 7.65 -35.81
N VAL A 6 -35.87 6.56 -35.08
CA VAL A 6 -35.21 6.26 -33.79
C VAL A 6 -33.76 5.78 -33.99
N LYS A 7 -33.44 5.16 -35.14
CA LYS A 7 -32.08 4.71 -35.46
C LYS A 7 -31.11 5.85 -35.83
N ALA A 8 -31.62 7.02 -36.19
CA ALA A 8 -30.78 8.16 -36.58
C ALA A 8 -30.30 9.01 -35.39
N GLY A 9 -30.89 8.86 -34.20
CA GLY A 9 -30.53 9.65 -33.01
C GLY A 9 -29.34 9.13 -32.20
N LEU A 10 -28.96 7.86 -32.34
CA LEU A 10 -27.93 7.25 -31.48
C LEU A 10 -26.49 7.45 -31.98
N ALA A 11 -26.29 7.88 -33.24
CA ALA A 11 -24.95 7.99 -33.84
C ALA A 11 -24.21 9.30 -33.48
N ALA A 12 -24.88 10.27 -32.87
CA ALA A 12 -24.32 11.60 -32.60
C ALA A 12 -23.52 11.70 -31.28
N LEU A 13 -23.49 10.66 -30.44
CA LEU A 13 -22.73 10.68 -29.18
C LEU A 13 -21.28 10.17 -29.30
N ILE A 14 -20.84 9.75 -30.49
CA ILE A 14 -19.48 9.27 -30.74
C ILE A 14 -18.51 10.43 -31.07
N ALA A 15 -19.02 11.67 -31.21
CA ALA A 15 -18.28 12.78 -31.81
C ALA A 15 -17.52 13.72 -30.84
N LEU A 16 -17.49 13.47 -29.52
CA LEU A 16 -16.80 14.33 -28.55
C LEU A 16 -16.00 13.50 -27.54
N GLY A 17 -14.84 13.03 -27.98
CA GLY A 17 -13.86 12.34 -27.14
C GLY A 17 -12.49 12.40 -27.79
N GLY A 18 -12.05 13.63 -28.11
CA GLY A 18 -10.79 13.92 -28.77
C GLY A 18 -9.60 13.28 -28.06
N VAL A 19 -8.74 12.68 -28.88
CA VAL A 19 -7.36 12.24 -28.64
C VAL A 19 -6.74 12.83 -27.37
N SER A 20 -6.69 12.03 -26.31
CA SER A 20 -5.61 12.15 -25.31
C SER A 20 -4.55 11.13 -25.67
N ALA A 21 -3.71 11.48 -26.65
CA ALA A 21 -2.37 10.92 -26.75
C ALA A 21 -1.57 11.45 -25.55
N THR A 22 -1.87 10.96 -24.35
CA THR A 22 -0.92 11.09 -23.25
C THR A 22 0.12 10.02 -23.51
N ALA A 23 1.26 10.46 -24.03
CA ALA A 23 2.48 9.69 -24.04
C ALA A 23 2.55 8.86 -22.75
N THR A 24 2.83 7.57 -22.86
CA THR A 24 3.45 6.87 -21.75
C THR A 24 4.74 7.62 -21.47
N SER A 25 4.69 8.58 -20.54
CA SER A 25 5.89 9.05 -19.89
C SER A 25 6.48 7.82 -19.24
N ALA A 26 7.57 7.31 -19.83
CA ALA A 26 8.55 6.58 -19.06
C ALA A 26 9.02 7.56 -17.99
N SER A 27 8.32 7.58 -16.86
CA SER A 27 8.80 8.24 -15.66
C SER A 27 9.94 7.36 -15.15
N ALA A 28 11.13 7.51 -15.76
CA ALA A 28 12.36 7.49 -14.99
C ALA A 28 12.32 8.72 -14.08
N ASP A 29 11.37 8.73 -13.13
CA ASP A 29 11.38 9.71 -12.05
C ASP A 29 12.48 9.24 -11.12
N GLY A 30 13.68 9.77 -11.42
CA GLY A 30 14.86 9.54 -10.64
C GLY A 30 14.51 9.82 -9.19
N PHE A 31 14.70 8.79 -8.36
CA PHE A 31 14.76 8.82 -6.91
C PHE A 31 14.86 10.24 -6.33
N ARG A 32 13.71 10.89 -6.11
CA ARG A 32 13.64 12.10 -5.28
C ARG A 32 13.57 11.64 -3.83
N TYR A 33 14.73 11.28 -3.30
CA TYR A 33 14.95 11.17 -1.87
C TYR A 33 14.85 12.56 -1.23
N GLY A 34 13.63 12.94 -0.84
CA GLY A 34 13.39 14.05 0.08
C GLY A 34 13.76 13.64 1.51
N MET A 35 15.06 13.64 1.79
CA MET A 35 15.61 13.52 3.15
C MET A 35 15.42 14.86 3.87
N TYR A 36 14.37 14.98 4.68
CA TYR A 36 14.32 16.00 5.73
C TYR A 36 15.04 15.44 6.96
N VAL A 37 16.37 15.51 6.98
CA VAL A 37 17.14 15.27 8.20
C VAL A 37 17.23 16.59 8.94
N GLN A 38 16.35 16.73 9.93
CA GLN A 38 16.54 17.69 10.99
C GLN A 38 17.47 17.07 12.03
N ASP A 39 18.55 17.80 12.25
CA ASP A 39 19.72 17.52 13.06
C ASP A 39 19.38 17.15 14.52
N GLY A 40 20.22 16.29 15.13
CA GLY A 40 20.03 15.82 16.50
C GLY A 40 21.09 14.84 16.97
N TYR A 41 22.30 15.36 17.19
CA TYR A 41 23.43 14.67 17.83
C TYR A 41 23.07 13.91 19.12
N ARG A 42 23.31 12.59 19.17
CA ARG A 42 23.61 11.88 20.43
C ARG A 42 24.44 10.61 20.18
N HIS A 43 25.66 10.63 20.71
CA HIS A 43 26.62 9.52 20.77
C HIS A 43 26.06 8.25 21.43
N GLY A 44 26.50 7.08 20.96
CA GLY A 44 26.53 5.86 21.79
C GLY A 44 26.51 4.52 21.05
N GLY A 45 27.68 3.89 20.92
CA GLY A 45 27.84 2.45 21.20
C GLY A 45 27.48 1.41 20.11
N HIS A 46 28.53 0.91 19.45
CA HIS A 46 28.72 -0.46 18.92
C HIS A 46 27.56 -1.48 19.04
N GLY A 47 27.08 -2.00 17.91
CA GLY A 47 26.26 -3.22 17.88
C GLY A 47 25.73 -3.64 16.51
N GLY A 48 26.56 -4.32 15.70
CA GLY A 48 26.23 -5.30 14.64
C GLY A 48 25.23 -4.95 13.50
N PRO A 49 25.24 -5.68 12.36
CA PRO A 49 24.19 -5.59 11.35
C PRO A 49 22.96 -6.38 11.81
N GLY A 50 22.26 -5.84 12.80
CA GLY A 50 21.06 -6.41 13.39
C GLY A 50 19.80 -5.82 12.77
N TRP A 51 18.97 -6.69 12.21
CA TRP A 51 17.63 -6.44 11.70
C TRP A 51 16.81 -5.49 12.59
N GLY A 52 16.59 -4.27 12.10
CA GLY A 52 15.44 -3.41 12.42
C GLY A 52 15.21 -3.08 13.89
N ARG A 53 15.93 -2.07 14.41
CA ARG A 53 15.64 -1.43 15.71
C ARG A 53 14.19 -0.85 15.72
N PRO A 54 13.18 -1.45 16.38
CA PRO A 54 11.79 -1.00 16.32
C PRO A 54 11.49 -0.11 17.53
N ASP A 55 12.22 0.98 17.68
CA ASP A 55 12.11 1.85 18.85
C ASP A 55 11.73 3.30 18.44
N ARG A 56 10.74 3.43 17.55
CA ARG A 56 10.16 4.73 17.17
C ARG A 56 8.63 4.78 17.27
N GLY A 57 8.04 4.05 18.20
CA GLY A 57 6.61 4.16 18.45
C GLY A 57 6.07 3.17 19.45
N ARG A 58 6.18 3.48 20.75
CA ARG A 58 5.50 2.73 21.82
C ARG A 58 3.98 2.61 21.56
N ASP A 59 3.43 3.51 20.75
CA ASP A 59 2.02 3.60 20.41
C ASP A 59 1.67 3.09 19.00
N ARG A 60 2.65 2.63 18.20
CA ARG A 60 2.45 2.16 16.82
C ARG A 60 2.40 0.63 16.76
N CYS A 61 1.90 0.12 15.63
CA CYS A 61 1.94 -1.31 15.36
C CYS A 61 3.35 -1.70 14.94
N SER A 62 3.95 -2.68 15.61
CA SER A 62 5.25 -3.23 15.22
C SER A 62 5.09 -4.15 14.00
N PRO A 63 5.91 -3.99 12.94
CA PRO A 63 5.83 -4.83 11.74
C PRO A 63 5.91 -6.33 12.03
N TRP A 64 6.85 -6.75 12.89
CA TRP A 64 7.01 -8.14 13.30
C TRP A 64 5.73 -8.71 13.96
N LEU A 65 5.09 -7.91 14.83
CA LEU A 65 3.85 -8.32 15.49
C LEU A 65 2.69 -8.45 14.50
N ALA A 66 2.62 -7.59 13.48
CA ALA A 66 1.64 -7.68 12.42
C ALA A 66 1.81 -8.97 11.60
N GLU A 67 3.05 -9.32 11.25
CA GLU A 67 3.37 -10.57 10.54
C GLU A 67 3.06 -11.82 11.37
N GLU A 68 3.41 -11.81 12.66
CA GLU A 68 3.10 -12.90 13.59
C GLU A 68 1.59 -13.10 13.73
N LYS A 69 0.82 -12.02 13.91
CA LYS A 69 -0.64 -12.08 13.97
C LYS A 69 -1.25 -12.58 12.66
N ALA A 70 -0.78 -12.09 11.52
CA ALA A 70 -1.26 -12.56 10.22
C ALA A 70 -1.00 -14.05 10.04
N SER A 71 0.18 -14.52 10.45
CA SER A 71 0.53 -15.95 10.43
C SER A 71 -0.42 -16.79 11.29
N ARG A 72 -0.75 -16.32 12.50
CA ARG A 72 -1.74 -16.98 13.39
C ARG A 72 -3.16 -16.98 12.81
N MET A 73 -3.50 -16.02 11.98
CA MET A 73 -4.78 -15.97 11.24
C MET A 73 -4.81 -16.87 10.00
N GLY A 74 -3.73 -17.59 9.71
CA GLY A 74 -3.62 -18.54 8.60
C GLY A 74 -3.00 -17.98 7.33
N ILE A 75 -2.44 -16.76 7.37
CA ILE A 75 -1.69 -16.19 6.25
C ILE A 75 -0.28 -16.79 6.23
N ARG A 76 0.03 -17.60 5.23
CA ARG A 76 1.36 -18.15 4.98
C ARG A 76 2.23 -17.14 4.25
N ARG A 77 3.54 -17.17 4.52
CA ARG A 77 4.51 -16.18 3.97
C ARG A 77 4.06 -14.73 4.23
N ALA A 78 3.51 -14.49 5.42
CA ALA A 78 3.05 -13.18 5.85
C ALA A 78 4.22 -12.19 5.83
N ARG A 79 4.09 -11.13 5.03
CA ARG A 79 5.08 -10.05 4.95
C ARG A 79 4.36 -8.71 4.92
N VAL A 80 4.89 -7.72 5.66
CA VAL A 80 4.41 -6.34 5.54
C VAL A 80 4.72 -5.81 4.14
N VAL A 81 3.67 -5.36 3.44
CA VAL A 81 3.78 -4.80 2.08
C VAL A 81 3.52 -3.30 2.03
N ASP A 82 2.85 -2.74 3.02
CA ASP A 82 2.60 -1.30 3.15
C ASP A 82 2.55 -0.89 4.62
N VAL A 83 3.22 0.21 4.96
CA VAL A 83 3.17 0.83 6.27
C VAL A 83 2.78 2.29 6.09
N SER A 84 1.54 2.60 6.47
CA SER A 84 1.00 3.95 6.47
C SER A 84 0.88 4.46 7.91
N PRO A 85 0.75 5.78 8.15
CA PRO A 85 0.56 6.32 9.49
C PRO A 85 -0.64 5.75 10.26
N ARG A 86 -1.68 5.27 9.53
CA ARG A 86 -2.94 4.74 10.09
C ARG A 86 -3.08 3.22 10.02
N ARG A 87 -2.33 2.54 9.13
CA ARG A 87 -2.51 1.11 8.88
C ARG A 87 -1.20 0.40 8.53
N VAL A 88 -1.15 -0.89 8.82
CA VAL A 88 -0.10 -1.82 8.40
C VAL A 88 -0.76 -2.92 7.59
N VAL A 89 -0.34 -3.09 6.34
CA VAL A 89 -0.88 -4.12 5.44
C VAL A 89 0.10 -5.28 5.38
N VAL A 90 -0.39 -6.47 5.71
CA VAL A 90 0.34 -7.73 5.58
C VAL A 90 -0.27 -8.53 4.46
N ALA A 91 0.56 -9.01 3.54
CA ALA A 91 0.12 -9.88 2.46
C ALA A 91 0.80 -11.25 2.56
N GLY A 92 0.14 -12.26 2.00
CA GLY A 92 0.67 -13.61 1.91
C GLY A 92 -0.29 -14.51 1.16
N PHE A 93 -0.38 -15.77 1.60
CA PHE A 93 -1.22 -16.78 0.98
C PHE A 93 -2.03 -17.52 2.03
N ASP A 94 -3.34 -17.64 1.85
CA ASP A 94 -4.19 -18.47 2.68
C ASP A 94 -4.42 -19.84 2.00
N ARG A 95 -5.50 -20.55 2.35
CA ARG A 95 -5.84 -21.84 1.73
C ARG A 95 -6.41 -21.69 0.31
N TYR A 96 -6.86 -20.50 -0.07
CA TYR A 96 -7.58 -20.20 -1.31
C TYR A 96 -6.75 -19.39 -2.31
N GLY A 97 -5.62 -18.82 -1.89
CA GLY A 97 -4.71 -18.11 -2.79
C GLY A 97 -4.01 -16.94 -2.10
N ARG A 98 -3.81 -15.83 -2.83
CA ARG A 98 -3.26 -14.60 -2.25
C ARG A 98 -4.30 -13.95 -1.34
N ASP A 99 -3.90 -13.68 -0.10
CA ASP A 99 -4.73 -13.00 0.89
C ASP A 99 -3.95 -11.87 1.57
N ARG A 100 -4.66 -10.92 2.17
CA ARG A 100 -4.08 -9.72 2.80
C ARG A 100 -4.89 -9.31 4.01
N VAL A 101 -4.20 -8.98 5.09
CA VAL A 101 -4.82 -8.49 6.32
C VAL A 101 -4.31 -7.08 6.62
N VAL A 102 -5.23 -6.20 6.99
CA VAL A 102 -4.96 -4.81 7.34
C VAL A 102 -5.10 -4.65 8.85
N PHE A 103 -4.03 -4.23 9.48
CA PHE A 103 -3.99 -3.85 10.89
C PHE A 103 -4.01 -2.34 11.04
N ALA A 104 -4.55 -1.85 12.15
CA ALA A 104 -4.37 -0.46 12.53
C ALA A 104 -2.91 -0.23 12.96
N ASN A 105 -2.35 0.91 12.58
CA ASN A 105 -1.00 1.30 13.01
C ASN A 105 -1.02 1.91 14.42
N VAL A 106 -1.55 1.15 15.37
CA VAL A 106 -1.59 1.47 16.80
C VAL A 106 -1.04 0.30 17.62
N ARG A 107 -0.72 0.57 18.89
CA ARG A 107 -0.20 -0.45 19.81
C ARG A 107 -1.09 -1.69 19.83
N GLY A 108 -0.45 -2.85 19.76
CA GLY A 108 -1.14 -4.13 19.76
C GLY A 108 -1.76 -4.52 18.43
N CYS A 109 -1.61 -3.75 17.34
CA CYS A 109 -2.00 -4.13 15.98
C CYS A 109 -3.40 -4.77 15.89
N PRO A 110 -4.50 -4.04 16.17
CA PRO A 110 -5.85 -4.57 15.99
C PRO A 110 -6.17 -4.72 14.50
N VAL A 111 -6.95 -5.73 14.14
CA VAL A 111 -7.35 -5.99 12.75
C VAL A 111 -8.45 -5.01 12.36
N ILE A 112 -8.31 -4.37 11.20
CA ILE A 112 -9.33 -3.51 10.59
C ILE A 112 -10.07 -4.26 9.48
N ARG A 113 -9.34 -5.05 8.68
CA ARG A 113 -9.90 -5.72 7.51
C ARG A 113 -9.10 -6.99 7.16
N ARG A 114 -9.78 -8.01 6.65
CA ARG A 114 -9.22 -9.16 5.96
C ARG A 114 -9.89 -9.23 4.60
#